data_AF-A0A8D7F7M3-F1
#
_entry.id   AF-A0A8D7F7M3-F1
#
_cell.length_a   1.000
_cell.length_b   1.000
_cell.length_c   1.000
_cell.angle_alpha   90.00
_cell.angle_beta   90.00
_cell.angle_gamma   90.00
#
_symmetry.space_group_name_H-M   'P 1'
#
loop_
_entity.id
_entity.type
_entity.pdbx_description
1 polymer ?
#
loop_
_entity_poly.entity_id
_entity_poly.type
_entity_poly.pdbx_seq_one_letter_code
_entity_poly.pdbx_strand_id
1 'polypeptide(L)'
;MALIEEELGQPWCKIYSELTPSPIAAASLGQVYKGCLKETGELVAVKVQRPFVLETVTIDLFIIRKLGLFLRRFPQAIDQLLGLLLLKG
;
A
#
# COMPACT_ATOMS: atom_id res chain seq x y z
N MET A 1 -2.24 0.57 -17.42
CA MET A 1 -1.51 -0.55 -18.05
C MET A 1 -0.01 -0.32 -18.09
N ALA A 2 0.48 0.88 -18.40
CA ALA A 2 1.92 1.18 -18.40
C ALA A 2 2.69 0.71 -17.16
N LEU A 3 2.17 0.92 -15.95
CA LEU A 3 2.79 0.45 -14.70
C LEU A 3 2.95 -1.08 -14.61
N ILE A 4 1.95 -1.82 -15.12
CA ILE A 4 1.98 -3.29 -15.14
C ILE A 4 3.06 -3.76 -16.12
N GLU A 5 3.16 -3.11 -17.27
CA GLU A 5 4.17 -3.44 -18.28
C GLU A 5 5.59 -3.08 -17.82
N GLU A 6 5.73 -1.99 -17.07
CA GLU A 6 6.97 -1.58 -16.43
C GLU A 6 7.45 -2.62 -15.40
N GLU A 7 6.56 -3.08 -14.50
CA GLU A 7 6.90 -4.12 -13.52
C GLU A 7 7.21 -5.48 -14.17
N LEU A 8 6.53 -5.82 -15.27
CA LEU A 8 6.75 -7.07 -16.01
C LEU A 8 7.95 -7.01 -16.95
N GLY A 9 8.46 -5.82 -17.28
CA GLY A 9 9.53 -5.60 -18.27
C GLY A 9 9.14 -5.93 -19.71
N GLN A 10 7.86 -6.21 -19.98
CA GLN A 10 7.33 -6.55 -21.29
C GLN A 10 5.81 -6.26 -21.36
N PRO A 11 5.24 -6.18 -22.59
CA PRO A 11 3.80 -6.00 -22.74
C PRO A 11 3.01 -7.10 -22.04
N TRP A 12 2.01 -6.72 -21.24
CA TRP A 12 1.23 -7.66 -20.43
C TRP A 12 0.52 -8.73 -21.29
N CYS A 13 0.21 -8.41 -22.55
CA CYS A 13 -0.42 -9.30 -23.53
C CYS A 13 0.46 -10.49 -23.98
N LYS A 14 1.75 -10.49 -23.59
CA LYS A 14 2.62 -11.66 -23.73
C LYS A 14 2.37 -12.71 -22.65
N ILE A 15 1.96 -12.29 -21.45
CA ILE A 15 1.77 -13.16 -20.27
C ILE A 15 0.29 -13.50 -20.09
N TYR A 16 -0.58 -12.51 -20.23
CA TYR A 16 -2.02 -12.66 -20.02
C TYR A 16 -2.77 -12.59 -21.36
N SER A 17 -3.76 -13.46 -21.52
CA SER A 17 -4.71 -13.41 -22.64
C SER A 17 -5.77 -12.33 -22.44
N GLU A 18 -6.16 -12.10 -21.19
CA GLU A 18 -7.13 -11.09 -20.79
C GLU A 18 -6.68 -10.38 -19.52
N LEU A 19 -6.98 -9.08 -19.41
CA LEU A 19 -6.80 -8.29 -18.20
C LEU A 19 -7.87 -7.20 -18.14
N THR A 20 -8.49 -6.96 -16.97
CA THR A 20 -9.52 -5.93 -16.84
C THR A 20 -8.93 -4.52 -17.05
N PRO A 21 -9.65 -3.60 -17.73
CA PRO A 21 -9.13 -2.25 -18.00
C PRO A 21 -9.00 -1.41 -16.73
N SER A 22 -9.82 -1.70 -15.71
CA SER A 22 -9.81 -1.07 -14.39
C SER A 22 -9.56 -2.11 -13.30
N PRO A 23 -9.00 -1.69 -12.15
CA PRO A 23 -8.86 -2.58 -11.00
C PRO A 23 -10.25 -2.99 -10.47
N ILE A 24 -10.35 -4.25 -10.05
CA ILE A 24 -11.56 -4.83 -9.45
C ILE A 24 -11.61 -4.64 -7.94
N ALA A 25 -10.46 -4.38 -7.31
CA ALA A 25 -10.35 -4.14 -5.88
C ALA A 25 -9.13 -3.28 -5.54
N ALA A 26 -9.24 -2.53 -4.44
CA ALA A 26 -8.10 -1.89 -3.80
C ALA A 26 -7.41 -2.89 -2.86
N ALA A 27 -6.08 -2.95 -2.91
CA ALA A 27 -5.27 -3.61 -1.88
C ALA A 27 -4.58 -2.54 -1.02
N SER A 28 -4.10 -2.92 0.16
CA SER A 28 -3.41 -2.01 1.09
C SER A 28 -2.36 -1.13 0.39
N LEU A 29 -1.36 -1.75 -0.26
CA LEU A 29 -0.28 -1.06 -0.98
C LEU A 29 -0.38 -1.17 -2.50
N GLY A 30 -1.56 -1.50 -3.03
CA GLY A 30 -1.70 -1.92 -4.42
C GLY A 30 -3.11 -1.83 -4.96
N GLN A 31 -3.26 -2.37 -6.17
CA GLN A 31 -4.52 -2.54 -6.86
C GLN A 31 -4.60 -3.98 -7.39
N VAL A 32 -5.80 -4.52 -7.50
CA VAL A 32 -6.00 -5.88 -8.01
C VAL A 32 -6.80 -5.81 -9.30
N TYR A 33 -6.33 -6.52 -10.31
CA TYR A 33 -6.96 -6.71 -11.61
C TYR A 33 -7.36 -8.17 -11.76
N LYS A 34 -8.40 -8.44 -12.55
CA LYS A 34 -8.70 -9.81 -12.98
C LYS A 34 -7.93 -10.07 -14.28
N GLY A 35 -7.28 -11.22 -14.38
CA GLY A 35 -6.60 -11.65 -15.59
C GLY A 35 -6.80 -13.13 -15.91
N CYS A 36 -6.35 -13.51 -17.10
CA CYS A 36 -6.29 -14.90 -17.56
C CYS A 36 -4.89 -15.19 -18.08
N LEU A 37 -4.23 -16.25 -17.62
CA LEU A 37 -2.90 -16.64 -18.09
C LEU A 37 -2.98 -17.18 -19.52
N LYS A 38 -2.06 -16.74 -20.38
CA LYS A 38 -2.07 -17.10 -21.79
C LYS A 38 -1.65 -18.56 -22.02
N GLU A 39 -0.72 -19.06 -21.22
CA GLU A 39 -0.18 -20.43 -21.37
C GLU A 39 -1.16 -21.50 -20.85
N THR A 40 -1.82 -21.24 -19.72
CA THR A 40 -2.66 -22.24 -19.04
C THR A 40 -4.17 -21.99 -19.18
N GLY A 41 -4.58 -20.77 -19.52
CA GLY A 41 -5.98 -20.35 -19.52
C GLY A 41 -6.56 -20.15 -18.11
N GLU A 42 -5.73 -20.16 -17.07
CA GLU A 42 -6.18 -20.02 -15.69
C GLU A 42 -6.58 -18.58 -15.34
N LEU A 43 -7.68 -18.45 -14.62
CA LEU A 43 -8.13 -17.18 -14.08
C LEU A 43 -7.30 -16.82 -12.85
N VAL A 44 -6.74 -15.60 -12.86
CA VAL A 44 -5.83 -15.11 -11.82
C VAL A 44 -6.21 -13.72 -11.34
N ALA A 45 -5.90 -13.45 -10.08
CA ALA A 45 -5.92 -12.10 -9.52
C ALA A 45 -4.52 -11.49 -9.65
N VAL A 46 -4.39 -10.43 -10.44
CA VAL A 46 -3.12 -9.74 -10.69
C VAL A 46 -3.04 -8.54 -9.76
N LYS A 47 -2.21 -8.64 -8.73
CA LYS A 47 -1.97 -7.55 -7.77
C LYS A 47 -0.77 -6.72 -8.23
N VAL A 48 -1.00 -5.43 -8.39
CA VAL A 48 -0.03 -4.44 -8.92
C VAL A 48 0.29 -3.45 -7.81
N GLN A 49 1.57 -3.15 -7.60
CA GLN A 49 1.96 -2.18 -6.58
C GLN A 49 1.54 -0.77 -7.03
N ARG A 50 1.14 0.10 -6.11
CA ARG A 50 0.92 1.51 -6.47
C ARG A 50 2.26 2.19 -6.73
N PRO A 51 2.31 3.17 -7.64
CA PRO A 51 3.52 3.96 -7.82
C PRO A 51 3.84 4.68 -6.50
N PHE A 52 5.13 4.83 -6.22
CA PHE A 52 5.68 5.55 -5.07
C PHE A 52 5.32 5.00 -3.67
N VAL A 53 4.94 3.72 -3.58
CA VAL A 53 4.62 3.07 -2.31
C VAL A 53 5.80 3.10 -1.34
N LEU A 54 7.01 2.86 -1.84
CA LEU A 54 8.21 2.85 -0.99
C LEU A 54 8.52 4.24 -0.42
N GLU A 55 8.44 5.31 -1.22
CA GLU A 55 8.65 6.66 -0.69
C GLU A 55 7.57 7.04 0.32
N THR A 56 6.31 6.73 0.02
CA THR A 56 5.18 7.04 0.91
C THR A 56 5.34 6.34 2.26
N VAL A 57 5.62 5.03 2.27
CA VAL A 57 5.83 4.27 3.50
C VAL A 57 7.06 4.78 4.27
N THR A 58 8.11 5.18 3.55
CA THR A 58 9.33 5.73 4.18
C THR A 58 9.04 7.06 4.89
N ILE A 59 8.26 7.94 4.26
CA ILE A 59 7.85 9.22 4.84
C ILE A 59 6.97 8.99 6.08
N ASP A 60 6.01 8.07 6.00
CA ASP A 60 5.14 7.74 7.14
C ASP A 60 5.95 7.25 8.34
N LEU A 61 6.88 6.32 8.12
CA LEU A 61 7.76 5.82 9.17
C LEU A 61 8.67 6.91 9.73
N PHE A 62 9.17 7.82 8.87
CA PHE A 62 9.95 8.96 9.31
C PHE A 62 9.14 9.88 10.24
N ILE A 63 7.89 10.19 9.88
CA ILE A 63 6.98 11.02 10.68
C ILE A 63 6.68 10.34 12.01
N ILE A 64 6.32 9.05 12.00
CA ILE A 64 6.04 8.27 13.22
C ILE A 64 7.26 8.27 14.14
N ARG A 65 8.46 8.10 13.59
CA ARG A 65 9.70 8.11 14.38
C ARG A 65 9.99 9.48 14.99
N LYS A 66 9.78 10.56 14.24
CA LYS A 66 9.92 11.94 14.74
C LYS A 66 8.91 12.23 15.85
N LEU A 67 7.67 11.81 15.67
CA LEU A 67 6.63 11.94 16.68
C LEU A 67 6.98 11.17 17.95
N GLY A 68 7.43 9.92 17.83
CA GLY A 68 7.86 9.11 18.97
C GLY A 68 9.03 9.75 19.75
N LEU A 69 10.00 10.33 19.05
CA LEU A 69 11.10 11.08 19.67
C LEU A 69 10.63 12.37 20.35
N PHE A 70 9.70 13.10 19.74
CA PHE A 70 9.10 14.29 20.30
C PHE A 70 8.32 13.96 21.58
N LEU A 71 7.50 12.91 21.56
CA LEU A 71 6.74 12.43 22.71
C LEU A 71 7.67 12.03 23.88
N ARG A 72 8.79 11.34 23.59
CA ARG A 72 9.81 11.03 24.61
C ARG A 72 10.47 12.27 25.22
N ARG A 73 10.45 13.42 24.55
CA ARG A 73 11.01 14.68 25.08
C ARG A 73 10.06 15.38 26.06
N PHE A 74 8.76 15.09 26.02
CA PHE A 74 7.73 15.72 26.86
C PHE A 74 6.90 14.68 27.64
N PRO A 75 7.51 13.85 28.50
CA PRO A 75 6.79 12.79 29.23
C PRO A 75 5.63 13.35 30.08
N GLN A 76 5.82 14.52 30.70
CA GLN A 76 4.85 15.14 31.61
C GLN A 76 3.55 15.59 30.92
N ALA A 77 3.61 16.00 29.66
CA ALA A 77 2.43 16.44 28.90
C ALA A 77 1.57 15.25 28.44
N ILE A 78 2.21 14.09 28.19
CA ILE A 78 1.52 12.86 27.77
C ILE A 78 0.81 12.23 28.96
N ASP A 79 1.46 12.18 30.12
CA ASP A 79 0.84 11.68 31.36
C ASP A 79 -0.36 12.54 31.78
N GLN A 80 -0.29 13.87 31.60
CA GLN A 80 -1.43 14.77 31.82
C GLN A 80 -2.58 14.50 30.84
N LEU A 81 -2.30 14.31 29.55
CA LEU A 81 -3.32 14.07 28.53
C LEU A 81 -3.97 12.70 28.70
N LEU A 82 -3.19 11.66 29.02
CA LEU A 82 -3.67 10.32 29.34
C LEU A 82 -4.49 10.32 30.62
N GLY A 83 -4.04 11.04 31.66
CA GLY A 83 -4.82 11.25 32.88
C GLY A 83 -6.18 11.90 32.59
N LEU A 84 -6.22 12.91 31.72
CA LEU A 84 -7.46 13.59 31.34
C LEU A 84 -8.42 12.73 30.50
N LEU A 85 -7.89 11.82 29.68
CA LEU A 85 -8.67 10.90 28.84
C LEU A 85 -9.16 9.66 29.61
N LEU A 86 -8.39 9.19 30.60
CA LEU A 86 -8.72 8.00 31.41
C LEU A 86 -9.58 8.33 32.65
N LEU A 87 -9.56 9.56 33.16
CA LEU A 87 -10.38 10.00 34.30
C LEU A 87 -11.80 10.47 33.91
N LYS A 88 -12.17 10.42 32.62
CA LYS A 88 -13.52 10.74 32.13
C LYS A 88 -14.42 9.50 31.91
N GLY A 89 -13.99 8.33 32.35
CA GLY A 89 -14.78 7.09 32.38
C GLY A 89 -15.40 6.84 33.74
#